data_AF-A0A5S3XQR9-F1
#
_entry.id   AF-A0A5S3XQR9-F1
#
_cell.length_a   1.000
_cell.length_b   1.000
_cell.length_c   1.000
_cell.angle_alpha   90.00
_cell.angle_beta   90.00
_cell.angle_gamma   90.00
#
_symmetry.space_group_name_H-M   'P 1'
#
loop_
_entity.id
_entity.type
_entity.pdbx_description
1 polymer ?
#
loop_
_entity_poly.entity_id
_entity_poly.type
_entity_poly.pdbx_seq_one_letter_code
_entity_poly.pdbx_strand_id
1 'polypeptide(L)'
;MKPTTMIDTAIDTDATLQFNQVTSAQIDQQNIQTEMVSLSENANDKSISIAASPDYLSTRVFLEQAQKLKAYQQKFGLESVEPKFSTLALDWSVVANEVSGSMMPSATIGEMWYGMNSYHEVDDCHGKTFYGIKNSLDKNYLAQAKATNKLDIECLSEVTSINRIAKGDNGEFVYRIVVNKINEANVDAPQQIIYEADNVIMSAGSMHTARLLLESSHSPSLTDVTKTGLPALSNYVGKFWGQNGDLFATQFCNQDVRPANGGPGSAECDFLFGQKGQSKAYLDENHASPFTKMVVYPVWYEETVSIQNTLMMGVCRDTAPGQFEKQYDGTFGLSYPQTIEIDGKYEGGMGDSINTALKTLDAWKETNTANLSDDDQRKLARFKGYRGPLHCSNNTQRTFVANPDVENEHFDVAYGMTPHPLGGCVLGKACNNYGALKDVKGAVIPGLYVVDGSLIPGSTGACTPAWTIAAVAEHCMAEIAPEIKQKITCSN
;
A
#
# COMPACT_ATOMS: atom_id res chain seq x y z
N MET A 1 -5.51 15.85 12.58
CA MET A 1 -6.92 15.69 12.12
C MET A 1 -7.25 14.22 12.15
N LYS A 2 -8.36 13.81 12.78
CA LYS A 2 -8.74 12.39 12.92
C LYS A 2 -9.09 11.79 11.54
N PRO A 3 -8.77 10.50 11.28
CA PRO A 3 -9.35 9.77 10.16
C PRO A 3 -10.88 9.86 10.25
N THR A 4 -11.57 10.17 9.16
CA THR A 4 -13.01 9.96 9.07
C THR A 4 -13.27 8.46 8.93
N THR A 5 -13.40 7.79 10.08
CA THR A 5 -14.17 6.54 10.17
C THR A 5 -15.65 6.87 10.16
N MET A 6 -16.48 5.97 9.63
CA MET A 6 -17.88 5.96 10.02
C MET A 6 -17.93 5.78 11.55
N ILE A 7 -18.53 6.78 12.22
CA ILE A 7 -19.11 6.79 13.57
C ILE A 7 -18.24 7.20 14.80
N ASP A 8 -18.93 7.99 15.64
CA ASP A 8 -18.88 8.31 17.07
C ASP A 8 -18.24 9.62 17.60
N THR A 9 -19.18 10.44 18.08
CA THR A 9 -19.23 11.74 18.77
C THR A 9 -17.97 12.28 19.46
N ALA A 10 -17.72 13.57 19.21
CA ALA A 10 -17.22 14.52 20.21
C ALA A 10 -17.73 15.94 19.91
N ILE A 11 -18.85 16.28 20.56
CA ILE A 11 -19.14 17.49 21.36
C ILE A 11 -18.79 18.87 20.77
N ASP A 12 -19.80 19.74 20.85
CA ASP A 12 -19.85 21.19 20.60
C ASP A 12 -19.73 21.65 19.15
N THR A 13 -20.84 21.51 18.41
CA THR A 13 -21.60 22.68 17.93
C THR A 13 -22.98 22.24 17.45
N ASP A 14 -23.99 23.02 17.79
CA ASP A 14 -25.42 22.74 17.67
C ASP A 14 -25.89 22.28 16.28
N ALA A 15 -26.42 21.05 16.19
CA ALA A 15 -27.60 20.72 15.39
C ALA A 15 -28.16 19.36 15.81
N THR A 16 -29.28 19.39 16.51
CA THR A 16 -30.14 18.23 16.82
C THR A 16 -30.79 17.71 15.54
N LEU A 17 -31.01 16.40 15.40
CA LEU A 17 -32.27 15.88 14.85
C LEU A 17 -32.55 14.47 15.38
N GLN A 18 -33.75 14.31 15.94
CA GLN A 18 -34.28 13.08 16.49
C GLN A 18 -34.79 12.14 15.40
N PHE A 19 -34.46 10.86 15.55
CA PHE A 19 -34.98 9.76 14.75
C PHE A 19 -36.23 9.19 15.40
N ASN A 20 -37.33 9.04 14.66
CA ASN A 20 -38.27 7.98 14.94
C ASN A 20 -39.23 7.65 13.77
N GLN A 21 -39.24 6.34 13.48
CA GLN A 21 -40.34 5.47 13.00
C GLN A 21 -40.80 5.59 11.54
N VAL A 22 -40.54 4.56 10.73
CA VAL A 22 -41.46 3.45 10.37
C VAL A 22 -40.66 2.27 9.78
N THR A 23 -41.28 1.09 9.85
CA THR A 23 -40.83 -0.30 9.98
C THR A 23 -40.16 -1.00 8.80
N SER A 24 -39.18 -1.83 9.17
CA SER A 24 -38.40 -2.79 8.42
C SER A 24 -38.42 -4.14 9.15
N ALA A 25 -39.58 -4.78 9.25
CA ALA A 25 -39.63 -6.18 9.67
C ALA A 25 -39.14 -7.05 8.49
N GLN A 26 -37.88 -7.07 8.07
CA GLN A 26 -36.90 -7.97 8.71
C GLN A 26 -35.53 -7.91 7.99
N ILE A 27 -34.94 -6.72 7.75
CA ILE A 27 -33.52 -6.60 7.26
C ILE A 27 -32.53 -6.45 8.42
N ASP A 28 -33.06 -6.61 9.61
CA ASP A 28 -32.46 -6.28 10.88
C ASP A 28 -32.02 -7.63 11.50
N GLN A 29 -30.83 -7.81 12.05
CA GLN A 29 -30.02 -6.86 12.83
C GLN A 29 -28.59 -7.43 12.80
N GLN A 30 -27.56 -6.84 12.17
CA GLN A 30 -26.92 -5.61 12.67
C GLN A 30 -25.90 -4.91 11.72
N ASN A 31 -25.66 -5.35 10.48
CA ASN A 31 -24.39 -4.98 9.78
C ASN A 31 -24.48 -4.19 8.46
N ILE A 32 -25.56 -3.46 8.18
CA ILE A 32 -25.63 -2.63 6.97
C ILE A 32 -26.22 -1.25 7.30
N GLN A 33 -25.48 -0.45 8.09
CA GLN A 33 -25.63 1.00 8.06
C GLN A 33 -24.72 1.53 6.95
N THR A 34 -25.27 1.82 5.77
CA THR A 34 -24.61 2.69 4.79
C THR A 34 -24.99 4.13 5.13
N GLU A 35 -24.07 4.90 5.72
CA GLU A 35 -24.32 6.32 6.02
C GLU A 35 -24.41 7.13 4.72
N MET A 36 -25.32 8.11 4.72
CA MET A 36 -25.49 9.06 3.62
C MET A 36 -24.51 10.22 3.78
N VAL A 37 -23.81 10.61 2.71
CA VAL A 37 -22.89 11.76 2.74
C VAL A 37 -23.62 13.03 2.32
N SER A 38 -23.50 14.11 3.11
CA SER A 38 -24.04 15.43 2.77
C SER A 38 -23.14 16.13 1.75
N LEU A 39 -23.73 16.65 0.67
CA LEU A 39 -23.03 17.48 -0.30
C LEU A 39 -22.93 18.91 0.27
N SER A 40 -21.88 19.22 1.02
CA SER A 40 -21.64 20.61 1.38
C SER A 40 -21.25 21.39 0.12
N GLU A 41 -22.07 22.40 -0.19
CA GLU A 41 -21.95 23.35 -1.32
C GLU A 41 -22.51 22.88 -2.67
N ASN A 42 -23.78 22.46 -2.71
CA ASN A 42 -24.73 22.95 -3.71
C ASN A 42 -26.19 22.60 -3.33
N ALA A 43 -27.08 23.55 -3.55
CA ALA A 43 -28.47 23.55 -3.12
C ALA A 43 -29.27 22.32 -3.62
N ASN A 44 -29.52 21.36 -2.72
CA ASN A 44 -30.78 20.61 -2.53
C ASN A 44 -30.53 19.53 -1.47
N ASP A 45 -31.51 19.26 -0.61
CA ASP A 45 -31.58 18.17 0.39
C ASP A 45 -31.48 16.74 -0.21
N LYS A 46 -30.48 16.46 -1.04
CA LYS A 46 -30.30 15.19 -1.74
C LYS A 46 -29.11 14.45 -1.16
N SER A 47 -29.44 13.48 -0.31
CA SER A 47 -28.53 12.46 0.13
C SER A 47 -28.38 11.39 -0.99
N ILE A 48 -27.15 10.98 -1.32
CA ILE A 48 -26.88 9.95 -2.34
C ILE A 48 -26.22 8.74 -1.70
N SER A 49 -26.72 7.55 -1.99
CA SER A 49 -26.06 6.30 -1.60
C SER A 49 -25.02 5.90 -2.64
N ILE A 50 -23.76 6.16 -2.34
CA ILE A 50 -22.61 5.74 -3.17
C ILE A 50 -22.63 4.21 -3.34
N ALA A 51 -22.86 3.49 -2.25
CA ALA A 51 -22.91 2.04 -2.25
C ALA A 51 -24.03 1.48 -3.14
N ALA A 52 -25.08 2.25 -3.44
CA ALA A 52 -26.16 1.86 -4.35
C ALA A 52 -25.95 2.34 -5.80
N SER A 53 -24.95 3.18 -6.08
CA SER A 53 -24.71 3.68 -7.44
C SER A 53 -24.28 2.55 -8.38
N PRO A 54 -24.52 2.68 -9.70
CA PRO A 54 -24.02 1.71 -10.68
C PRO A 54 -22.51 1.47 -10.56
N ASP A 55 -21.72 2.51 -10.31
CA ASP A 55 -20.26 2.47 -10.22
C ASP A 55 -19.74 1.53 -9.11
N TYR A 56 -20.54 1.29 -8.07
CA TYR A 56 -20.17 0.43 -6.94
C TYR A 56 -20.86 -0.95 -6.97
N LEU A 57 -21.27 -1.44 -8.15
CA LEU A 57 -21.83 -2.79 -8.29
C LEU A 57 -20.85 -3.86 -7.80
N SER A 58 -19.56 -3.78 -8.17
CA SER A 58 -18.54 -4.76 -7.77
C SER A 58 -18.44 -4.89 -6.26
N THR A 59 -18.50 -3.76 -5.56
CA THR A 59 -18.49 -3.68 -4.09
C THR A 59 -19.66 -4.43 -3.48
N ARG A 60 -20.88 -4.20 -3.98
CA ARG A 60 -22.08 -4.89 -3.50
C ARG A 60 -22.01 -6.38 -3.76
N VAL A 61 -21.62 -6.78 -4.97
CA VAL A 61 -21.49 -8.19 -5.35
C VAL A 61 -20.45 -8.89 -4.48
N PHE A 62 -19.30 -8.27 -4.25
CA PHE A 62 -18.26 -8.82 -3.36
C PHE A 62 -18.79 -9.07 -1.95
N LEU A 63 -19.47 -8.08 -1.35
CA LEU A 63 -20.03 -8.21 0.00
C LEU A 63 -21.09 -9.31 0.08
N GLU A 64 -21.95 -9.42 -0.94
CA GLU A 64 -22.95 -10.49 -1.04
C GLU A 64 -22.28 -11.87 -1.14
N GLN A 65 -21.27 -12.02 -1.99
CA GLN A 65 -20.53 -13.27 -2.18
C GLN A 65 -19.77 -13.70 -0.90
N ALA A 66 -19.15 -12.74 -0.20
CA ALA A 66 -18.51 -12.98 1.08
C ALA A 66 -19.53 -13.40 2.16
N GLN A 67 -20.69 -12.73 2.18
CA GLN A 67 -21.77 -13.05 3.12
C GLN A 67 -22.34 -14.45 2.86
N LYS A 68 -22.43 -14.89 1.59
CA LYS A 68 -22.77 -16.28 1.26
C LYS A 68 -21.73 -17.24 1.83
N LEU A 69 -20.44 -17.00 1.61
CA LEU A 69 -19.36 -17.84 2.15
C LEU A 69 -19.39 -17.92 3.68
N LYS A 70 -19.73 -16.84 4.37
CA LYS A 70 -19.90 -16.83 5.83
C LYS A 70 -20.91 -17.89 6.32
N ALA A 71 -21.98 -18.14 5.58
CA ALA A 71 -22.95 -19.20 5.92
C ALA A 71 -22.35 -20.62 5.81
N TYR A 72 -21.27 -20.79 5.06
CA TYR A 72 -20.57 -22.05 4.85
C TYR A 72 -19.20 -22.09 5.55
N GLN A 73 -18.88 -21.13 6.42
CA GLN A 73 -17.54 -21.01 7.00
C GLN A 73 -17.05 -22.30 7.71
N GLN A 74 -17.96 -23.01 8.40
CA GLN A 74 -17.64 -24.28 9.06
C GLN A 74 -17.22 -25.40 8.07
N LYS A 75 -17.83 -25.43 6.88
CA LYS A 75 -17.51 -26.42 5.84
C LYS A 75 -16.06 -26.29 5.37
N PHE A 76 -15.56 -25.05 5.33
CA PHE A 76 -14.23 -24.73 4.82
C PHE A 76 -13.18 -24.52 5.93
N GLY A 77 -13.52 -24.82 7.19
CA GLY A 77 -12.60 -24.65 8.33
C GLY A 77 -12.24 -23.18 8.62
N LEU A 78 -13.13 -22.26 8.27
CA LEU A 78 -13.02 -20.83 8.57
C LEU A 78 -13.64 -20.57 9.96
N GLU A 79 -12.85 -20.01 10.87
CA GLU A 79 -13.33 -19.54 12.18
C GLU A 79 -14.17 -18.28 12.03
N SER A 80 -13.74 -17.35 11.17
CA SER A 80 -14.54 -16.18 10.83
C SER A 80 -14.39 -15.75 9.37
N VAL A 81 -15.48 -15.18 8.87
CA VAL A 81 -15.58 -14.46 7.59
C VAL A 81 -16.26 -13.12 7.90
N GLU A 82 -15.53 -12.02 7.71
CA GLU A 82 -15.95 -10.67 8.12
C GLU A 82 -15.95 -9.70 6.94
N PRO A 83 -17.00 -9.72 6.10
CA PRO A 83 -17.18 -8.70 5.06
C PRO A 83 -17.57 -7.35 5.65
N LYS A 84 -16.97 -6.27 5.11
CA LYS A 84 -17.21 -4.89 5.53
C LYS A 84 -16.82 -3.89 4.45
N PHE A 85 -17.30 -2.66 4.59
CA PHE A 85 -16.75 -1.55 3.82
C PHE A 85 -15.33 -1.22 4.30
N SER A 86 -14.44 -0.93 3.37
CA SER A 86 -13.05 -0.61 3.68
C SER A 86 -12.93 0.75 4.35
N THR A 87 -12.09 0.82 5.38
CA THR A 87 -11.76 2.10 6.03
C THR A 87 -10.55 2.70 5.34
N LEU A 88 -10.80 3.54 4.33
CA LEU A 88 -9.76 4.25 3.60
C LEU A 88 -9.72 5.74 3.95
N ALA A 89 -8.54 6.35 3.89
CA ALA A 89 -8.34 7.78 4.08
C ALA A 89 -8.76 8.57 2.82
N LEU A 90 -10.05 8.53 2.51
CA LEU A 90 -10.68 9.14 1.34
C LEU A 90 -11.81 10.08 1.75
N ASP A 91 -12.00 11.13 0.97
CA ASP A 91 -13.13 12.02 1.04
C ASP A 91 -14.28 11.51 0.17
N TRP A 92 -15.21 10.81 0.81
CA TRP A 92 -16.39 10.24 0.14
C TRP A 92 -17.39 11.31 -0.34
N SER A 93 -17.30 12.56 0.12
CA SER A 93 -18.16 13.64 -0.37
C SER A 93 -17.86 13.98 -1.83
N VAL A 94 -16.59 13.91 -2.23
CA VAL A 94 -16.17 14.10 -3.62
C VAL A 94 -16.71 12.97 -4.49
N VAL A 95 -16.64 11.72 -4.04
CA VAL A 95 -17.25 10.56 -4.73
C VAL A 95 -18.77 10.73 -4.88
N ALA A 96 -19.46 11.20 -3.85
CA ALA A 96 -20.91 11.48 -3.94
C ALA A 96 -21.20 12.56 -5.01
N ASN A 97 -20.35 13.59 -5.12
CA ASN A 97 -20.45 14.60 -6.17
C ASN A 97 -20.21 14.01 -7.57
N GLU A 98 -19.25 13.11 -7.75
CA GLU A 98 -19.04 12.39 -9.01
C GLU A 98 -20.28 11.59 -9.42
N VAL A 99 -20.82 10.79 -8.49
CA VAL A 99 -22.03 9.97 -8.72
C VAL A 99 -23.24 10.83 -9.08
N SER A 100 -23.33 12.03 -8.49
CA SER A 100 -24.42 12.97 -8.79
C SER A 100 -24.32 13.65 -10.16
N GLY A 101 -23.16 13.56 -10.83
CA GLY A 101 -22.85 14.31 -12.05
C GLY A 101 -22.50 15.78 -11.83
N SER A 102 -22.25 16.20 -10.59
CA SER A 102 -21.90 17.59 -10.24
C SER A 102 -20.41 17.91 -10.40
N MET A 103 -19.59 16.89 -10.68
CA MET A 103 -18.14 16.99 -10.82
C MET A 103 -17.64 16.04 -11.91
N MET A 104 -16.58 16.42 -12.61
CA MET A 104 -15.90 15.50 -13.55
C MET A 104 -15.28 14.35 -12.76
N PRO A 105 -15.61 13.09 -13.09
CA PRO A 105 -15.21 11.95 -12.29
C PRO A 105 -13.74 11.59 -12.48
N SER A 106 -13.16 11.06 -11.41
CA SER A 106 -11.84 10.46 -11.36
C SER A 106 -11.90 9.15 -10.55
N ALA A 107 -12.53 9.12 -9.38
CA ALA A 107 -12.66 7.88 -8.62
C ALA A 107 -13.62 6.89 -9.27
N THR A 108 -14.85 7.28 -9.58
CA THR A 108 -15.89 6.35 -10.11
C THR A 108 -15.50 5.72 -11.45
N ILE A 109 -14.57 6.33 -12.18
CA ILE A 109 -14.01 5.82 -13.44
C ILE A 109 -12.66 5.09 -13.29
N GLY A 110 -12.18 4.89 -12.05
CA GLY A 110 -11.03 4.02 -11.78
C GLY A 110 -9.65 4.67 -11.85
N GLU A 111 -9.52 6.00 -11.79
CA GLU A 111 -8.23 6.74 -11.83
C GLU A 111 -7.44 6.65 -10.50
N MET A 112 -7.58 5.52 -9.78
CA MET A 112 -6.92 5.27 -8.50
C MET A 112 -5.41 5.47 -8.56
N TRP A 113 -4.81 5.06 -9.67
CA TRP A 113 -3.37 5.03 -9.89
C TRP A 113 -2.79 6.40 -10.23
N TYR A 114 -3.65 7.33 -10.63
CA TYR A 114 -3.29 8.68 -11.08
C TYR A 114 -3.70 9.77 -10.10
N GLY A 115 -4.02 9.38 -8.86
CA GLY A 115 -4.21 10.29 -7.73
C GLY A 115 -5.67 10.60 -7.38
N MET A 116 -6.65 10.14 -8.17
CA MET A 116 -8.09 10.44 -7.97
C MET A 116 -8.37 11.94 -7.82
N ASN A 117 -7.99 12.71 -8.84
CA ASN A 117 -8.09 14.17 -8.87
C ASN A 117 -9.31 14.63 -9.66
N SER A 118 -10.49 14.47 -9.05
CA SER A 118 -11.77 14.98 -9.56
C SER A 118 -11.73 16.51 -9.67
N TYR A 119 -12.55 17.10 -10.54
CA TYR A 119 -12.59 18.57 -10.64
C TYR A 119 -13.94 19.12 -11.08
N HIS A 120 -14.24 20.33 -10.64
CA HIS A 120 -15.39 21.11 -11.07
C HIS A 120 -14.92 22.22 -12.01
N GLU A 121 -15.54 22.33 -13.18
CA GLU A 121 -15.28 23.41 -14.12
C GLU A 121 -16.15 24.61 -13.72
N VAL A 122 -15.51 25.74 -13.43
CA VAL A 122 -16.23 26.97 -13.07
C VAL A 122 -16.36 27.80 -14.34
N ASP A 123 -17.59 28.20 -14.66
CA ASP A 123 -17.92 28.99 -15.84
C ASP A 123 -17.61 30.50 -15.60
N ASP A 124 -16.40 30.77 -15.15
CA ASP A 124 -15.83 32.10 -15.02
C ASP A 124 -14.37 32.10 -15.50
N CYS A 125 -13.75 33.28 -15.62
CA CYS A 125 -12.37 33.40 -16.09
C CYS A 125 -11.32 32.74 -15.17
N HIS A 126 -11.72 32.11 -14.05
CA HIS A 126 -10.84 31.54 -13.04
C HIS A 126 -10.52 30.04 -13.22
N GLY A 127 -11.15 29.34 -14.19
CA GLY A 127 -10.71 28.02 -14.64
C GLY A 127 -11.28 26.82 -13.86
N LYS A 128 -10.47 25.78 -13.64
CA LYS A 128 -10.89 24.49 -13.02
C LYS A 128 -10.57 24.46 -11.53
N THR A 129 -11.51 24.00 -10.70
CA THR A 129 -11.28 23.72 -9.27
C THR A 129 -11.06 22.23 -9.06
N PHE A 130 -9.87 21.84 -8.62
CA PHE A 130 -9.52 20.44 -8.35
C PHE A 130 -9.92 20.02 -6.93
N TYR A 131 -10.59 18.87 -6.84
CA TYR A 131 -10.95 18.19 -5.61
C TYR A 131 -10.32 16.80 -5.65
N GLY A 132 -9.29 16.57 -4.83
CA GLY A 132 -8.71 15.24 -4.77
C GLY A 132 -9.34 14.40 -3.65
N ILE A 133 -9.69 13.17 -3.96
CA ILE A 133 -10.40 12.26 -3.04
C ILE A 133 -9.48 11.73 -1.95
N LYS A 134 -8.22 11.46 -2.27
CA LYS A 134 -7.27 10.90 -1.31
C LYS A 134 -6.79 11.99 -0.35
N ASN A 135 -6.77 11.68 0.95
CA ASN A 135 -6.08 12.48 1.96
C ASN A 135 -4.56 12.19 1.89
N SER A 136 -3.96 12.60 0.78
CA SER A 136 -2.55 12.42 0.45
C SER A 136 -1.65 13.36 1.26
N LEU A 137 -0.34 13.06 1.29
CA LEU A 137 0.62 13.74 2.19
C LEU A 137 0.76 15.24 1.92
N ASP A 138 0.58 15.66 0.67
CA ASP A 138 0.53 17.05 0.22
C ASP A 138 -0.62 17.84 0.88
N LYS A 139 -1.74 17.18 1.20
CA LYS A 139 -2.91 17.81 1.84
C LYS A 139 -2.87 17.82 3.36
N ASN A 140 -1.95 17.07 3.97
CA ASN A 140 -1.87 16.96 5.43
C ASN A 140 -0.48 17.32 6.00
N TYR A 141 0.45 16.39 6.18
CA TYR A 141 1.74 16.61 6.82
C TYR A 141 2.59 17.61 6.07
N LEU A 142 2.66 17.53 4.73
CA LEU A 142 3.47 18.48 3.95
C LEU A 142 2.83 19.87 3.92
N ALA A 143 1.51 19.99 3.82
CA ALA A 143 0.81 21.26 3.96
C ALA A 143 1.08 21.90 5.33
N GLN A 144 0.93 21.14 6.41
CA GLN A 144 1.21 21.61 7.78
C GLN A 144 2.67 22.01 7.94
N ALA A 145 3.61 21.22 7.43
CA ALA A 145 5.03 21.54 7.49
C ALA A 145 5.36 22.79 6.67
N LYS A 146 4.79 22.95 5.46
CA LYS A 146 4.98 24.16 4.63
C LYS A 146 4.42 25.41 5.30
N ALA A 147 3.28 25.31 5.98
CA ALA A 147 2.67 26.42 6.74
C ALA A 147 3.57 26.95 7.87
N THR A 148 4.57 26.18 8.33
CA THR A 148 5.55 26.67 9.31
C THR A 148 6.59 27.64 8.73
N ASN A 149 6.66 27.79 7.40
CA ASN A 149 7.71 28.52 6.68
C ASN A 149 9.14 28.02 6.95
N LYS A 150 9.29 26.75 7.38
CA LYS A 150 10.59 26.10 7.63
C LYS A 150 10.87 24.92 6.72
N LEU A 151 9.95 24.60 5.82
CA LEU A 151 10.08 23.52 4.85
C LEU A 151 10.21 24.12 3.45
N ASP A 152 11.30 23.75 2.78
CA ASP A 152 11.43 23.84 1.34
C ASP A 152 11.31 22.45 0.72
N ILE A 153 10.64 22.39 -0.42
CA ILE A 153 10.41 21.17 -1.19
C ILE A 153 10.95 21.42 -2.58
N GLU A 154 11.92 20.60 -2.98
CA GLU A 154 12.45 20.62 -4.34
C GLU A 154 12.03 19.35 -5.08
N CYS A 155 11.05 19.49 -5.96
CA CYS A 155 10.65 18.40 -6.86
C CYS A 155 11.72 18.13 -7.92
N LEU A 156 11.57 17.03 -8.66
CA LEU A 156 12.46 16.66 -9.78
C LEU A 156 13.94 16.63 -9.40
N SER A 157 14.22 16.19 -8.17
CA SER A 157 15.55 16.22 -7.56
C SER A 157 15.87 14.82 -7.06
N GLU A 158 16.65 14.06 -7.84
CA GLU A 158 17.03 12.70 -7.50
C GLU A 158 18.35 12.69 -6.72
N VAL A 159 18.33 12.25 -5.47
CA VAL A 159 19.56 12.03 -4.70
C VAL A 159 20.27 10.78 -5.22
N THR A 160 21.51 10.94 -5.67
CA THR A 160 22.30 9.84 -6.26
C THR A 160 23.45 9.37 -5.37
N SER A 161 23.91 10.20 -4.42
CA SER A 161 24.99 9.83 -3.51
C SER A 161 24.98 10.68 -2.24
N ILE A 162 25.38 10.07 -1.12
CA ILE A 162 25.57 10.75 0.16
C ILE A 162 27.00 10.47 0.65
N ASN A 163 27.73 11.52 1.00
CA ASN A 163 29.12 11.43 1.42
C ASN A 163 29.29 12.11 2.79
N ARG A 164 30.04 11.49 3.71
CA ARG A 164 30.46 12.12 4.95
C ARG A 164 31.85 12.71 4.77
N ILE A 165 31.96 14.03 4.80
CA ILE A 165 33.22 14.75 4.59
C ILE A 165 33.66 15.44 5.87
N ALA A 166 34.97 15.42 6.16
CA ALA A 166 35.51 16.10 7.32
C ALA A 166 35.40 17.62 7.15
N LYS A 167 35.06 18.31 8.24
CA LYS A 167 35.00 19.77 8.33
C LYS A 167 36.22 20.23 9.13
N GLY A 168 37.31 20.51 8.42
CA GLY A 168 38.60 20.83 9.03
C GLY A 168 39.22 19.64 9.80
N ASP A 169 40.15 19.94 10.72
CA ASP A 169 41.00 18.93 11.37
C ASP A 169 40.45 18.44 12.73
N ASN A 170 39.35 19.02 13.22
CA ASN A 170 38.84 18.78 14.57
C ASN A 170 37.95 17.53 14.71
N GLY A 171 37.85 16.71 13.65
CA GLY A 171 36.98 15.53 13.63
C GLY A 171 35.50 15.83 13.39
N GLU A 172 35.13 17.10 13.18
CA GLU A 172 33.81 17.49 12.70
C GLU A 172 33.57 16.99 11.27
N PHE A 173 32.31 16.82 10.90
CA PHE A 173 31.94 16.42 9.55
C PHE A 173 30.62 17.04 9.11
N VAL A 174 30.39 17.05 7.81
CA VAL A 174 29.12 17.40 7.18
C VAL A 174 28.75 16.31 6.17
N TYR A 175 27.46 16.14 5.90
CA TYR A 175 27.00 15.31 4.79
C TYR A 175 26.93 16.12 3.52
N ARG A 176 27.57 15.63 2.47
CA ARG A 176 27.48 16.15 1.11
C ARG A 176 26.55 15.26 0.28
N ILE A 177 25.44 15.82 -0.17
CA ILE A 177 24.39 15.14 -0.91
C ILE A 177 24.48 15.55 -2.38
N VAL A 178 24.67 14.58 -3.26
CA VAL A 178 24.68 14.80 -4.72
C VAL A 178 23.30 14.55 -5.28
N VAL A 179 22.81 15.52 -6.04
CA VAL A 179 21.44 15.55 -6.56
C VAL A 179 21.48 15.79 -8.07
N ASN A 180 20.77 14.95 -8.81
CA ASN A 180 20.45 15.20 -10.22
C ASN A 180 19.14 15.99 -10.27
N LYS A 181 19.21 17.28 -10.61
CA LYS A 181 18.02 18.08 -10.91
C LYS A 181 17.59 17.84 -12.35
N ILE A 182 16.37 17.34 -12.48
CA ILE A 182 15.74 17.00 -13.76
C ILE A 182 14.99 18.23 -14.26
N ASN A 183 15.21 18.59 -15.52
CA ASN A 183 14.46 19.63 -16.20
C ASN A 183 13.34 18.98 -17.01
N GLU A 184 12.08 19.39 -16.80
CA GLU A 184 10.93 18.85 -17.55
C GLU A 184 11.07 19.00 -19.06
N ALA A 185 11.74 20.06 -19.54
CA ALA A 185 11.98 20.28 -20.96
C ALA A 185 13.15 19.46 -21.53
N ASN A 186 13.98 18.86 -20.68
CA ASN A 186 15.15 18.08 -21.07
C ASN A 186 15.50 17.02 -20.02
N VAL A 187 14.64 16.00 -19.91
CA VAL A 187 14.74 14.97 -18.88
C VAL A 187 16.00 14.10 -18.98
N ASP A 188 16.57 13.97 -20.18
CA ASP A 188 17.74 13.13 -20.46
C ASP A 188 19.08 13.80 -20.09
N ALA A 189 19.07 15.07 -19.70
CA ALA A 189 20.27 15.83 -19.33
C ALA A 189 20.11 16.52 -17.96
N PRO A 190 20.07 15.74 -16.86
CA PRO A 190 19.94 16.32 -15.53
C PRO A 190 21.17 17.15 -15.16
N GLN A 191 20.93 18.25 -14.44
CA GLN A 191 21.99 19.07 -13.88
C GLN A 191 22.38 18.54 -12.50
N GLN A 192 23.67 18.25 -12.29
CA GLN A 192 24.15 17.87 -10.97
C GLN A 192 24.30 19.09 -10.05
N ILE A 193 23.74 18.99 -8.85
CA ILE A 193 23.84 19.96 -7.76
C ILE A 193 24.32 19.25 -6.49
N ILE A 194 24.99 19.99 -5.62
CA ILE A 194 25.51 19.49 -4.35
C ILE A 194 24.91 20.31 -3.21
N TYR A 195 24.35 19.61 -2.22
CA TYR A 195 23.92 20.18 -0.95
C TYR A 195 24.83 19.72 0.18
N GLU A 196 24.91 20.54 1.23
CA GLU A 196 25.58 20.17 2.48
C GLU A 196 24.57 20.24 3.64
N ALA A 197 24.57 19.24 4.51
CA ALA A 197 23.67 19.17 5.65
C ALA A 197 24.36 18.54 6.86
N ASP A 198 24.06 19.07 8.05
CA ASP A 198 24.54 18.47 9.32
C ASP A 198 23.79 17.18 9.66
N ASN A 199 22.53 17.08 9.23
CA ASN A 199 21.67 15.92 9.47
C ASN A 199 20.97 15.51 8.16
N VAL A 200 20.88 14.21 7.92
CA VAL A 200 20.20 13.59 6.78
C VAL A 200 19.18 12.59 7.30
N ILE A 201 17.91 12.78 6.92
CA ILE A 201 16.82 11.85 7.20
C ILE A 201 16.45 11.17 5.88
N MET A 202 16.66 9.86 5.81
CA MET A 202 16.30 9.06 4.65
C MET A 202 14.81 8.71 4.71
N SER A 203 14.08 9.10 3.68
CA SER A 203 12.65 8.79 3.51
C SER A 203 12.32 8.41 2.06
N ALA A 204 13.24 7.71 1.38
CA ALA A 204 13.10 7.31 -0.02
C ALA A 204 12.33 5.99 -0.21
N GLY A 205 11.77 5.45 0.89
CA GLY A 205 11.02 4.21 0.91
C GLY A 205 11.90 2.97 0.93
N SER A 206 11.27 1.81 1.18
CA SER A 206 11.95 0.52 1.36
C SER A 206 12.86 0.13 0.19
N MET A 207 12.48 0.49 -1.04
CA MET A 207 13.25 0.13 -2.24
C MET A 207 14.52 0.97 -2.44
N HIS A 208 14.49 2.25 -2.11
CA HIS A 208 15.59 3.18 -2.45
C HIS A 208 16.46 3.54 -1.26
N THR A 209 15.90 3.65 -0.05
CA THR A 209 16.67 4.03 1.15
C THR A 209 17.82 3.06 1.40
N ALA A 210 17.55 1.75 1.44
CA ALA A 210 18.59 0.75 1.69
C ALA A 210 19.63 0.70 0.55
N ARG A 211 19.17 0.74 -0.71
CA ARG A 211 20.04 0.78 -1.88
C ARG A 211 21.00 1.96 -1.84
N LEU A 212 20.48 3.18 -1.67
CA LEU A 212 21.27 4.42 -1.65
C LEU A 212 22.29 4.44 -0.50
N LEU A 213 21.90 3.95 0.68
CA LEU A 213 22.81 3.82 1.83
C LEU A 213 23.97 2.84 1.54
N LEU A 214 23.65 1.66 0.99
CA LEU A 214 24.64 0.65 0.65
C LEU A 214 25.57 1.10 -0.48
N GLU A 215 25.02 1.69 -1.54
CA GLU A 215 25.82 2.25 -2.65
C GLU A 215 26.73 3.36 -2.16
N SER A 216 26.23 4.25 -1.29
CA SER A 216 27.03 5.34 -0.70
C SER A 216 28.11 4.83 0.26
N SER A 217 27.89 3.73 0.98
CA SER A 217 28.90 3.13 1.87
C SER A 217 29.92 2.24 1.18
N HIS A 218 29.66 1.83 -0.06
CA HIS A 218 30.53 0.93 -0.84
C HIS A 218 31.16 1.59 -2.07
N SER A 219 30.74 2.81 -2.41
CA SER A 219 31.35 3.63 -3.46
C SER A 219 32.42 4.56 -2.89
N PRO A 220 33.47 4.88 -3.66
CA PRO A 220 34.45 5.89 -3.27
C PRO A 220 33.81 7.23 -2.96
N SER A 221 34.36 7.95 -1.98
CA SER A 221 33.97 9.33 -1.72
C SER A 221 34.37 10.21 -2.90
N LEU A 222 33.48 11.12 -3.30
CA LEU A 222 33.74 12.05 -4.40
C LEU A 222 34.84 13.07 -4.10
N THR A 223 35.20 13.24 -2.83
CA THR A 223 36.26 14.17 -2.38
C THR A 223 37.56 13.47 -2.00
N ASP A 224 37.50 12.17 -1.72
CA ASP A 224 38.65 11.35 -1.37
C ASP A 224 38.40 9.93 -1.85
N VAL A 225 38.85 9.63 -3.07
CA VAL A 225 38.62 8.33 -3.72
C VAL A 225 39.28 7.15 -2.99
N THR A 226 40.10 7.41 -1.97
CA THR A 226 40.69 6.38 -1.10
C THR A 226 39.76 5.97 0.05
N LYS A 227 38.69 6.74 0.30
CA LYS A 227 37.68 6.48 1.32
C LYS A 227 36.35 6.13 0.65
N THR A 228 35.46 5.47 1.39
CA THR A 228 34.06 5.30 0.99
C THR A 228 33.25 6.57 1.25
N GLY A 229 32.13 6.76 0.55
CA GLY A 229 31.25 7.91 0.72
C GLY A 229 30.68 7.99 2.14
N LEU A 230 30.06 6.91 2.62
CA LEU A 230 29.63 6.75 4.01
C LEU A 230 30.55 5.81 4.79
N PRO A 231 30.59 5.91 6.13
CA PRO A 231 31.19 4.88 6.98
C PRO A 231 30.60 3.49 6.70
N ALA A 232 31.34 2.44 7.06
CA ALA A 232 30.83 1.07 7.00
C ALA A 232 29.57 0.93 7.88
N LEU A 233 28.46 0.53 7.26
CA LEU A 233 27.16 0.42 7.90
C LEU A 233 26.98 -0.93 8.61
N SER A 234 25.99 -1.01 9.49
CA SER A 234 25.53 -2.27 10.09
C SER A 234 25.26 -3.32 9.02
N ASN A 235 25.67 -4.57 9.26
CA ASN A 235 25.44 -5.69 8.35
C ASN A 235 23.94 -6.03 8.14
N TYR A 236 23.05 -5.39 8.90
CA TYR A 236 21.60 -5.50 8.77
C TYR A 236 20.98 -4.48 7.79
N VAL A 237 21.74 -3.48 7.32
CA VAL A 237 21.28 -2.59 6.25
C VAL A 237 21.10 -3.41 4.97
N GLY A 238 19.97 -3.23 4.32
CA GLY A 238 19.52 -4.02 3.17
C GLY A 238 18.95 -5.38 3.52
N LYS A 239 18.77 -5.76 4.79
CA LYS A 239 18.18 -7.06 5.18
C LYS A 239 16.73 -6.92 5.60
N PHE A 240 16.06 -8.06 5.77
CA PHE A 240 14.69 -8.16 6.29
C PHE A 240 13.68 -7.41 5.42
N TRP A 241 13.81 -7.55 4.10
CA TRP A 241 12.86 -6.97 3.16
C TRP A 241 11.69 -7.94 2.90
N GLY A 242 10.48 -7.42 2.77
CA GLY A 242 9.28 -8.23 2.52
C GLY A 242 8.22 -7.52 1.67
N GLN A 243 7.34 -8.32 1.07
CA GLN A 243 6.23 -7.89 0.21
C GLN A 243 4.92 -7.67 0.96
N ASN A 244 4.98 -7.58 2.30
CA ASN A 244 3.83 -7.41 3.19
C ASN A 244 2.76 -8.51 3.16
N GLY A 245 2.95 -9.56 2.37
CA GLY A 245 1.91 -10.58 2.15
C GLY A 245 0.96 -10.24 0.99
N ASP A 246 1.27 -9.21 0.20
CA ASP A 246 0.44 -8.75 -0.91
C ASP A 246 0.41 -9.77 -2.06
N LEU A 247 -0.80 -10.08 -2.53
CA LEU A 247 -1.09 -10.90 -3.71
C LEU A 247 -2.21 -10.23 -4.50
N PHE A 248 -2.14 -10.27 -5.82
CA PHE A 248 -3.26 -9.83 -6.66
C PHE A 248 -3.99 -11.05 -7.20
N ALA A 249 -5.31 -11.05 -7.11
CA ALA A 249 -6.17 -12.08 -7.66
C ALA A 249 -7.25 -11.44 -8.54
N THR A 250 -7.35 -11.93 -9.77
CA THR A 250 -8.45 -11.61 -10.69
C THR A 250 -9.45 -12.76 -10.69
N GLN A 251 -10.75 -12.47 -10.67
CA GLN A 251 -11.85 -13.43 -10.66
C GLN A 251 -12.84 -13.12 -11.78
N PHE A 252 -13.31 -14.15 -12.47
CA PHE A 252 -14.52 -14.05 -13.30
C PHE A 252 -15.74 -14.38 -12.44
N CYS A 253 -16.73 -13.49 -12.46
CA CYS A 253 -17.98 -13.59 -11.75
C CYS A 253 -19.08 -14.11 -12.69
N ASN A 254 -20.05 -14.81 -12.11
CA ASN A 254 -21.24 -15.34 -12.81
C ASN A 254 -22.35 -14.31 -13.04
N GLN A 255 -22.03 -13.06 -12.76
CA GLN A 255 -22.91 -11.93 -12.89
C GLN A 255 -22.05 -10.71 -13.19
N ASP A 256 -22.68 -9.70 -13.76
CA ASP A 256 -22.02 -8.42 -13.97
C ASP A 256 -21.62 -7.81 -12.63
N VAL A 257 -20.37 -7.39 -12.57
CA VAL A 257 -19.79 -6.73 -11.40
C VAL A 257 -19.36 -5.30 -11.72
N ARG A 258 -19.24 -4.93 -13.00
CA ARG A 258 -18.72 -3.63 -13.42
C ARG A 258 -19.55 -3.06 -14.57
N PRO A 259 -20.55 -2.21 -14.31
CA PRO A 259 -21.14 -1.37 -15.36
C PRO A 259 -20.23 -0.17 -15.70
N ALA A 260 -19.22 0.09 -14.86
CA ALA A 260 -18.14 1.06 -15.00
C ALA A 260 -16.88 0.52 -14.29
N ASN A 261 -15.72 1.16 -14.48
CA ASN A 261 -14.44 0.75 -13.88
C ASN A 261 -14.46 0.71 -12.34
N GLY A 262 -15.41 1.45 -11.73
CA GLY A 262 -15.69 1.45 -10.30
C GLY A 262 -14.71 2.30 -9.49
N GLY A 263 -15.16 2.64 -8.28
CA GLY A 263 -14.47 3.52 -7.34
C GLY A 263 -13.32 2.88 -6.54
N PRO A 264 -12.73 3.62 -5.58
CA PRO A 264 -11.73 3.13 -4.63
C PRO A 264 -12.03 1.76 -4.01
N GLY A 265 -11.01 1.11 -3.45
CA GLY A 265 -11.15 -0.18 -2.76
C GLY A 265 -12.11 -0.06 -1.59
N SER A 266 -13.37 -0.34 -1.86
CA SER A 266 -14.51 0.15 -1.07
C SER A 266 -15.08 -0.94 -0.17
N ALA A 267 -14.73 -2.20 -0.42
CA ALA A 267 -15.09 -3.33 0.42
C ALA A 267 -13.91 -4.25 0.62
N GLU A 268 -13.89 -4.87 1.80
CA GLU A 268 -12.95 -5.89 2.19
C GLU A 268 -13.62 -7.03 2.95
N CYS A 269 -12.95 -8.17 3.01
CA CYS A 269 -13.36 -9.30 3.83
C CYS A 269 -12.15 -9.88 4.52
N ASP A 270 -12.24 -10.02 5.84
CA ASP A 270 -11.22 -10.70 6.65
C ASP A 270 -11.60 -12.18 6.80
N PHE A 271 -10.64 -13.07 6.59
CA PHE A 271 -10.78 -14.52 6.72
C PHE A 271 -9.82 -15.01 7.78
N LEU A 272 -10.34 -15.70 8.79
CA LEU A 272 -9.56 -16.33 9.84
C LEU A 272 -9.72 -17.85 9.75
N PHE A 273 -8.59 -18.55 9.69
CA PHE A 273 -8.48 -20.00 9.70
C PHE A 273 -7.86 -20.48 11.00
N GLY A 274 -8.23 -21.69 11.42
CA GLY A 274 -7.79 -22.23 12.71
C GLY A 274 -8.45 -21.51 13.87
N GLN A 275 -7.96 -21.73 15.10
CA GLN A 275 -8.52 -21.09 16.30
C GLN A 275 -7.77 -19.80 16.63
N LYS A 276 -8.50 -18.75 17.02
CA LYS A 276 -7.94 -17.46 17.43
C LYS A 276 -6.95 -17.64 18.57
N GLY A 277 -5.77 -17.06 18.42
CA GLY A 277 -4.65 -17.20 19.38
C GLY A 277 -3.76 -18.41 19.13
N GLN A 278 -4.09 -19.28 18.16
CA GLN A 278 -3.26 -20.43 17.74
C GLN A 278 -2.66 -20.24 16.34
N SER A 279 -2.58 -19.00 15.87
CA SER A 279 -2.10 -18.63 14.53
C SER A 279 -0.74 -19.23 14.17
N LYS A 280 0.19 -19.31 15.14
CA LYS A 280 1.50 -19.93 14.93
C LYS A 280 1.41 -21.45 14.70
N ALA A 281 0.62 -22.16 15.50
CA ALA A 281 0.42 -23.60 15.32
C ALA A 281 -0.25 -23.88 13.97
N TYR A 282 -1.24 -23.05 13.59
CA TYR A 282 -1.86 -23.16 12.27
C TYR A 282 -0.85 -22.99 11.14
N LEU A 283 0.00 -21.95 11.18
CA LEU A 283 1.11 -21.77 10.21
C LEU A 283 1.99 -23.01 10.13
N ASP A 284 2.43 -23.52 11.28
CA ASP A 284 3.33 -24.67 11.39
C ASP A 284 2.72 -25.95 10.79
N GLU A 285 1.43 -26.21 11.05
CA GLU A 285 0.73 -27.42 10.62
C GLU A 285 0.25 -27.36 9.17
N ASN A 286 -0.20 -26.19 8.72
CA ASN A 286 -0.89 -26.04 7.44
C ASN A 286 -0.01 -25.48 6.34
N HIS A 287 1.18 -24.94 6.66
CA HIS A 287 2.04 -24.21 5.74
C HIS A 287 1.26 -23.13 4.98
N ALA A 288 0.39 -22.43 5.71
CA ALA A 288 -0.57 -21.48 5.18
C ALA A 288 -0.84 -20.43 6.23
N SER A 289 -1.01 -19.18 5.79
CA SER A 289 -1.42 -18.10 6.67
C SER A 289 -2.77 -18.40 7.35
N PRO A 290 -2.89 -18.22 8.67
CA PRO A 290 -4.15 -18.35 9.41
C PRO A 290 -5.07 -17.18 9.14
N PHE A 291 -4.59 -16.15 8.44
CA PHE A 291 -5.33 -14.94 8.15
C PHE A 291 -5.08 -14.52 6.72
N THR A 292 -6.15 -14.13 6.01
CA THR A 292 -6.01 -13.34 4.79
C THR A 292 -7.09 -12.27 4.76
N LYS A 293 -6.74 -11.10 4.24
CA LYS A 293 -7.71 -10.04 3.91
C LYS A 293 -7.84 -10.00 2.41
N MET A 294 -9.07 -9.96 1.89
CA MET A 294 -9.35 -9.62 0.50
C MET A 294 -9.93 -8.22 0.44
N VAL A 295 -9.42 -7.37 -0.44
CA VAL A 295 -9.92 -6.02 -0.69
C VAL A 295 -10.29 -5.91 -2.16
N VAL A 296 -11.52 -5.48 -2.47
CA VAL A 296 -11.93 -5.19 -3.85
C VAL A 296 -11.02 -4.09 -4.39
N TYR A 297 -10.45 -4.32 -5.58
CA TYR A 297 -9.45 -3.43 -6.16
C TYR A 297 -9.84 -3.07 -7.60
N PRO A 298 -9.96 -1.77 -7.96
CA PRO A 298 -10.26 -1.37 -9.34
C PRO A 298 -9.02 -1.55 -10.23
N VAL A 299 -9.24 -2.04 -11.45
CA VAL A 299 -8.19 -2.27 -12.45
C VAL A 299 -8.67 -1.72 -13.80
N TRP A 300 -7.77 -1.05 -14.52
CA TRP A 300 -8.01 0.00 -15.53
C TRP A 300 -7.84 -0.50 -16.96
N TYR A 301 -7.43 -1.76 -17.14
CA TYR A 301 -7.04 -2.31 -18.44
C TYR A 301 -7.97 -3.40 -18.98
N GLU A 302 -9.21 -3.52 -18.49
CA GLU A 302 -10.07 -4.65 -18.87
C GLU A 302 -11.53 -4.25 -19.09
N GLU A 303 -12.05 -4.52 -20.29
CA GLU A 303 -13.39 -4.10 -20.77
C GLU A 303 -14.51 -5.07 -20.37
N THR A 304 -14.16 -6.18 -19.69
CA THR A 304 -15.15 -7.20 -19.32
C THR A 304 -15.93 -6.82 -18.07
N VAL A 305 -17.26 -6.82 -18.18
CA VAL A 305 -18.18 -6.40 -17.11
C VAL A 305 -18.31 -7.41 -15.97
N SER A 306 -17.79 -8.63 -16.15
CA SER A 306 -17.92 -9.75 -15.21
C SER A 306 -16.59 -10.08 -14.50
N ILE A 307 -15.57 -9.23 -14.55
CA ILE A 307 -14.30 -9.45 -13.84
C ILE A 307 -14.23 -8.64 -12.55
N GLN A 308 -13.89 -9.29 -11.45
CA GLN A 308 -13.59 -8.69 -10.15
C GLN A 308 -12.12 -8.88 -9.82
N ASN A 309 -11.44 -7.81 -9.41
CA ASN A 309 -10.04 -7.87 -8.99
C ASN A 309 -9.98 -7.63 -7.48
N THR A 310 -9.06 -8.31 -6.83
CA THR A 310 -8.84 -8.20 -5.39
C THR A 310 -7.34 -8.14 -5.08
N LEU A 311 -7.00 -7.27 -4.13
CA LEU A 311 -5.73 -7.35 -3.41
C LEU A 311 -5.95 -8.25 -2.20
N MET A 312 -5.13 -9.28 -2.06
CA MET A 312 -5.12 -10.17 -0.92
C MET A 312 -3.88 -9.91 -0.07
N MET A 313 -4.01 -9.92 1.25
CA MET A 313 -2.90 -9.75 2.19
C MET A 313 -2.90 -10.88 3.21
N GLY A 314 -1.89 -11.75 3.13
CA GLY A 314 -1.66 -12.80 4.12
C GLY A 314 -0.50 -12.51 5.06
N VAL A 315 -0.37 -13.28 6.13
CA VAL A 315 0.80 -13.26 7.01
C VAL A 315 1.66 -14.50 6.75
N CYS A 316 2.87 -14.30 6.22
CA CYS A 316 3.84 -15.38 6.04
C CYS A 316 4.59 -15.70 7.34
N ARG A 317 5.07 -16.94 7.48
CA ARG A 317 5.98 -17.34 8.56
C ARG A 317 7.29 -16.57 8.50
N ASP A 318 7.88 -16.50 7.30
CA ASP A 318 9.01 -15.64 7.01
C ASP A 318 8.49 -14.39 6.30
N THR A 319 8.23 -13.34 7.06
CA THR A 319 7.66 -12.09 6.54
C THR A 319 8.68 -11.24 5.80
N ALA A 320 9.98 -11.53 5.95
CA ALA A 320 11.05 -10.63 5.56
C ALA A 320 12.27 -11.36 4.97
N PRO A 321 12.10 -12.28 4.01
CA PRO A 321 13.19 -13.12 3.51
C PRO A 321 14.11 -12.38 2.51
N GLY A 322 13.71 -11.19 2.05
CA GLY A 322 14.42 -10.43 1.04
C GLY A 322 15.63 -9.68 1.58
N GLN A 323 16.59 -9.45 0.70
CA GLN A 323 17.78 -8.66 0.99
C GLN A 323 18.35 -7.97 -0.25
N PHE A 324 19.02 -6.84 -0.04
CA PHE A 324 19.80 -6.18 -1.08
C PHE A 324 21.18 -6.84 -1.20
N GLU A 325 21.57 -7.12 -2.43
CA GLU A 325 22.82 -7.77 -2.79
C GLU A 325 23.57 -6.91 -3.80
N LYS A 326 24.90 -6.86 -3.64
CA LYS A 326 25.77 -6.13 -4.54
C LYS A 326 25.80 -6.82 -5.90
N GLN A 327 25.53 -6.05 -6.95
CA GLN A 327 25.54 -6.48 -8.34
C GLN A 327 26.94 -6.33 -8.96
N TYR A 328 27.15 -6.92 -10.13
CA TYR A 328 28.44 -6.90 -10.82
C TYR A 328 28.90 -5.48 -11.21
N ASP A 329 27.94 -4.59 -11.52
CA ASP A 329 28.18 -3.18 -11.85
C ASP A 329 28.43 -2.30 -10.60
N GLY A 330 28.39 -2.88 -9.39
CA GLY A 330 28.59 -2.17 -8.13
C GLY A 330 27.32 -1.62 -7.49
N THR A 331 26.18 -1.66 -8.19
CA THR A 331 24.87 -1.27 -7.63
C THR A 331 24.35 -2.30 -6.63
N PHE A 332 23.27 -1.98 -5.92
CA PHE A 332 22.58 -2.94 -5.04
C PHE A 332 21.18 -3.26 -5.56
N GLY A 333 20.95 -4.54 -5.86
CA GLY A 333 19.68 -5.08 -6.33
C GLY A 333 18.97 -5.87 -5.24
N LEU A 334 17.64 -5.86 -5.25
CA LEU A 334 16.85 -6.67 -4.33
C LEU A 334 16.87 -8.14 -4.77
N SER A 335 17.33 -9.00 -3.87
CA SER A 335 17.19 -10.46 -3.92
C SER A 335 16.03 -10.89 -3.04
N TYR A 336 15.13 -11.70 -3.58
CA TYR A 336 13.99 -12.25 -2.86
C TYR A 336 13.86 -13.74 -3.19
N PRO A 337 13.69 -14.63 -2.19
CA PRO A 337 13.57 -16.05 -2.49
C PRO A 337 12.39 -16.34 -3.42
N GLN A 338 12.63 -17.23 -4.38
CA GLN A 338 11.55 -17.73 -5.21
C GLN A 338 10.58 -18.53 -4.36
N THR A 339 9.30 -18.42 -4.71
CA THR A 339 8.27 -19.27 -4.16
C THR A 339 8.00 -20.38 -5.15
N ILE A 340 8.20 -21.62 -4.71
CA ILE A 340 8.17 -22.82 -5.54
C ILE A 340 7.05 -23.74 -5.10
N GLU A 341 6.49 -24.50 -6.04
CA GLU A 341 5.48 -25.51 -5.74
C GLU A 341 6.16 -26.86 -5.48
N ILE A 342 5.82 -27.49 -4.35
CA ILE A 342 6.28 -28.81 -3.93
C ILE A 342 5.05 -29.60 -3.48
N ASP A 343 4.75 -30.72 -4.13
CA ASP A 343 3.62 -31.61 -3.81
C ASP A 343 2.27 -30.88 -3.66
N GLY A 344 2.01 -29.88 -4.53
CA GLY A 344 0.78 -29.10 -4.53
C GLY A 344 0.71 -28.00 -3.46
N LYS A 345 1.83 -27.68 -2.79
CA LYS A 345 1.94 -26.58 -1.83
C LYS A 345 3.05 -25.61 -2.25
N TYR A 346 2.83 -24.32 -2.01
CA TYR A 346 3.83 -23.29 -2.28
C TYR A 346 4.71 -23.05 -1.05
N GLU A 347 6.03 -23.07 -1.24
CA GLU A 347 7.03 -22.87 -0.20
C GLU A 347 8.02 -21.75 -0.57
N GLY A 348 8.62 -21.13 0.46
CA GLY A 348 9.54 -20.01 0.32
C GLY A 348 8.84 -18.69 -0.01
N GLY A 349 9.44 -17.56 0.37
CA GLY A 349 8.92 -16.23 0.08
C GLY A 349 7.46 -16.03 0.53
N MET A 350 6.55 -16.00 -0.44
CA MET A 350 5.11 -15.77 -0.25
C MET A 350 4.27 -17.05 -0.09
N GLY A 351 4.89 -18.23 0.05
CA GLY A 351 4.22 -19.53 0.03
C GLY A 351 3.00 -19.63 0.94
N ASP A 352 3.12 -19.21 2.21
CA ASP A 352 2.01 -19.25 3.18
C ASP A 352 0.81 -18.39 2.74
N SER A 353 1.07 -17.18 2.20
CA SER A 353 0.01 -16.28 1.73
C SER A 353 -0.67 -16.84 0.48
N ILE A 354 0.11 -17.44 -0.42
CA ILE A 354 -0.42 -18.05 -1.64
C ILE A 354 -1.30 -19.25 -1.26
N ASN A 355 -0.80 -20.17 -0.44
CA ASN A 355 -1.56 -21.34 0.00
C ASN A 355 -2.91 -20.94 0.65
N THR A 356 -2.93 -19.89 1.47
CA THR A 356 -4.16 -19.36 2.06
C THR A 356 -5.06 -18.69 1.02
N ALA A 357 -4.49 -17.93 0.09
CA ALA A 357 -5.27 -17.32 -0.99
C ALA A 357 -5.98 -18.40 -1.82
N LEU A 358 -5.30 -19.49 -2.16
CA LEU A 358 -5.89 -20.59 -2.93
C LEU A 358 -7.06 -21.22 -2.19
N LYS A 359 -6.86 -21.60 -0.92
CA LYS A 359 -7.92 -22.14 -0.06
C LYS A 359 -9.13 -21.20 0.02
N THR A 360 -8.88 -19.90 0.15
CA THR A 360 -9.94 -18.88 0.26
C THR A 360 -10.71 -18.76 -1.04
N LEU A 361 -10.01 -18.68 -2.17
CA LEU A 361 -10.62 -18.54 -3.50
C LEU A 361 -11.38 -19.81 -3.91
N ASP A 362 -10.89 -21.00 -3.54
CA ASP A 362 -11.60 -22.27 -3.78
C ASP A 362 -12.91 -22.33 -2.98
N ALA A 363 -12.87 -21.98 -1.69
CA ALA A 363 -14.07 -21.90 -0.85
C ALA A 363 -15.08 -20.86 -1.37
N TRP A 364 -14.56 -19.70 -1.80
CA TRP A 364 -15.34 -18.63 -2.39
C TRP A 364 -16.01 -19.09 -3.68
N LYS A 365 -15.27 -19.73 -4.58
CA LYS A 365 -15.78 -20.29 -5.83
C LYS A 365 -16.87 -21.31 -5.54
N GLU A 366 -16.56 -22.35 -4.78
CA GLU A 366 -17.51 -23.44 -4.52
C GLU A 366 -18.83 -22.93 -3.94
N THR A 367 -18.77 -21.98 -3.01
CA THR A 367 -19.98 -21.39 -2.42
C THR A 367 -20.80 -20.59 -3.45
N ASN A 368 -20.14 -19.77 -4.26
CA ASN A 368 -20.83 -18.86 -5.16
C ASN A 368 -21.28 -19.52 -6.47
N THR A 369 -20.86 -20.77 -6.73
CA THR A 369 -21.25 -21.54 -7.92
C THR A 369 -22.07 -22.79 -7.63
N ALA A 370 -22.32 -23.13 -6.35
CA ALA A 370 -22.95 -24.40 -5.94
C ALA A 370 -24.29 -24.73 -6.62
N ASN A 371 -25.06 -23.72 -7.03
CA ASN A 371 -26.39 -23.89 -7.62
C ASN A 371 -26.42 -23.71 -9.15
N LEU A 372 -25.26 -23.55 -9.79
CA LEU A 372 -25.16 -23.35 -11.23
C LEU A 372 -25.08 -24.69 -11.97
N SER A 373 -25.53 -24.71 -13.22
CA SER A 373 -25.35 -25.87 -14.10
C SER A 373 -23.85 -26.13 -14.34
N ASP A 374 -23.45 -27.36 -14.65
CA ASP A 374 -22.05 -27.68 -14.95
C ASP A 374 -21.49 -26.85 -16.12
N ASP A 375 -22.33 -26.48 -17.09
CA ASP A 375 -21.94 -25.59 -18.20
C ASP A 375 -21.69 -24.16 -17.72
N ASP A 376 -22.52 -23.64 -16.81
CA ASP A 376 -22.32 -22.30 -16.26
C ASP A 376 -21.18 -22.26 -15.24
N GLN A 377 -20.90 -23.37 -14.54
CA GLN A 377 -19.69 -23.51 -13.72
C GLN A 377 -18.41 -23.61 -14.57
N ARG A 378 -18.51 -24.13 -15.80
CA ARG A 378 -17.41 -24.17 -16.77
C ARG A 378 -17.13 -22.82 -17.42
N LYS A 379 -18.15 -21.96 -17.55
CA LYS A 379 -18.07 -20.53 -17.93
C LYS A 379 -17.69 -19.61 -16.76
N LEU A 380 -17.20 -20.19 -15.67
CA LEU A 380 -16.57 -19.44 -14.60
C LEU A 380 -15.13 -19.90 -14.49
N ALA A 381 -14.25 -18.91 -14.42
CA ALA A 381 -12.82 -19.13 -14.37
C ALA A 381 -12.44 -20.27 -13.43
N ARG A 382 -11.72 -21.23 -14.00
CA ARG A 382 -11.04 -22.24 -13.20
C ARG A 382 -9.80 -21.60 -12.60
N PHE A 383 -9.52 -21.92 -11.33
CA PHE A 383 -8.23 -21.65 -10.75
C PHE A 383 -7.20 -22.48 -11.53
N LYS A 384 -6.42 -21.84 -12.41
CA LYS A 384 -5.42 -22.52 -13.25
C LYS A 384 -4.02 -22.52 -12.63
N GLY A 385 -3.89 -22.02 -11.40
CA GLY A 385 -2.63 -21.99 -10.68
C GLY A 385 -2.02 -20.61 -10.56
N TYR A 386 -0.96 -20.58 -9.78
CA TYR A 386 -0.10 -19.44 -9.55
C TYR A 386 0.74 -19.05 -10.79
N ARG A 387 0.85 -17.75 -11.10
CA ARG A 387 1.52 -17.27 -12.33
C ARG A 387 2.98 -16.81 -12.19
N GLY A 388 3.60 -17.07 -11.05
CA GLY A 388 4.97 -16.59 -10.84
C GLY A 388 5.04 -15.09 -10.52
N PRO A 389 6.25 -14.53 -10.36
CA PRO A 389 6.40 -13.14 -9.97
C PRO A 389 6.13 -12.24 -11.18
N LEU A 390 5.28 -11.21 -11.00
CA LEU A 390 5.25 -10.07 -11.90
C LEU A 390 6.59 -9.36 -11.76
N HIS A 391 7.42 -9.42 -12.80
CA HIS A 391 8.70 -8.72 -12.81
C HIS A 391 8.43 -7.22 -12.74
N CYS A 392 8.77 -6.59 -11.62
CA CYS A 392 8.70 -5.14 -11.43
C CYS A 392 9.51 -4.33 -12.47
N SER A 393 10.42 -4.97 -13.22
CA SER A 393 11.26 -4.37 -14.26
C SER A 393 10.84 -4.69 -15.71
N ASN A 394 9.94 -5.65 -15.94
CA ASN A 394 9.52 -5.98 -17.31
C ASN A 394 8.09 -5.49 -17.51
N ASN A 395 7.97 -4.46 -18.35
CA ASN A 395 6.73 -3.91 -18.86
C ASN A 395 5.67 -4.99 -19.15
N THR A 396 4.40 -4.68 -18.90
CA THR A 396 3.21 -5.54 -19.06
C THR A 396 2.91 -6.01 -20.49
N GLN A 397 3.85 -5.89 -21.44
CA GLN A 397 3.76 -6.50 -22.76
C GLN A 397 4.05 -8.02 -22.74
N ARG A 398 3.44 -8.78 -21.82
CA ARG A 398 3.31 -10.22 -22.05
C ARG A 398 2.14 -10.46 -22.99
N THR A 399 2.53 -10.68 -24.24
CA THR A 399 1.76 -11.12 -25.39
C THR A 399 0.68 -12.14 -25.00
N PHE A 400 -0.60 -11.73 -25.05
CA PHE A 400 -1.70 -12.63 -25.29
C PHE A 400 -1.55 -13.17 -26.73
N VAL A 401 -0.66 -14.15 -26.93
CA VAL A 401 -0.72 -14.96 -28.14
C VAL A 401 -1.99 -15.80 -28.00
N ALA A 402 -3.01 -15.45 -28.78
CA ALA A 402 -4.27 -16.18 -28.86
C ALA A 402 -3.97 -17.65 -29.20
N ASN A 403 -3.97 -18.50 -28.17
CA ASN A 403 -4.02 -19.94 -28.34
C ASN A 403 -5.51 -20.36 -28.27
N PRO A 404 -6.14 -20.74 -29.40
CA PRO A 404 -7.56 -21.08 -29.43
C PRO A 404 -7.91 -22.37 -28.67
N ASP A 405 -6.91 -23.16 -28.23
CA ASP A 405 -7.11 -24.41 -27.48
C ASP A 405 -7.05 -24.24 -25.94
N VAL A 406 -6.91 -23.02 -25.43
CA VAL A 406 -6.81 -22.75 -23.99
C VAL A 406 -8.15 -22.20 -23.50
N GLU A 407 -8.85 -22.96 -22.64
CA GLU A 407 -10.11 -22.56 -21.98
C GLU A 407 -10.02 -21.08 -21.54
N ASN A 408 -10.89 -20.23 -22.08
CA ASN A 408 -11.05 -18.86 -21.62
C ASN A 408 -11.52 -18.87 -20.16
N GLU A 409 -11.08 -17.89 -19.36
CA GLU A 409 -11.46 -17.60 -17.96
C GLU A 409 -10.49 -18.13 -16.88
N HIS A 410 -9.78 -17.22 -16.22
CA HIS A 410 -8.68 -17.51 -15.30
C HIS A 410 -8.84 -16.79 -13.95
N PHE A 411 -8.62 -17.51 -12.84
CA PHE A 411 -8.13 -16.86 -11.63
C PHE A 411 -6.62 -16.77 -11.73
N ASP A 412 -6.11 -15.55 -11.86
CA ASP A 412 -4.68 -15.30 -11.94
C ASP A 412 -4.22 -14.71 -10.61
N VAL A 413 -3.59 -15.56 -9.79
CA VAL A 413 -2.88 -15.10 -8.59
C VAL A 413 -1.45 -14.79 -8.98
N ALA A 414 -1.09 -13.52 -8.87
CA ALA A 414 0.25 -13.02 -9.10
C ALA A 414 0.86 -12.48 -7.79
N TYR A 415 2.16 -12.75 -7.60
CA TYR A 415 2.99 -12.16 -6.55
C TYR A 415 4.13 -11.35 -7.20
N GLY A 416 4.98 -10.67 -6.43
CA GLY A 416 6.10 -9.91 -6.99
C GLY A 416 5.79 -8.45 -7.38
N MET A 417 4.51 -8.08 -7.40
CA MET A 417 4.07 -6.68 -7.33
C MET A 417 3.52 -6.44 -5.93
N THR A 418 4.14 -5.53 -5.19
CA THR A 418 3.66 -5.09 -3.87
C THR A 418 3.54 -3.57 -3.87
N PRO A 419 2.35 -3.01 -3.58
CA PRO A 419 2.22 -1.59 -3.26
C PRO A 419 2.78 -1.26 -1.87
N HIS A 420 3.13 -2.27 -1.06
CA HIS A 420 3.56 -2.12 0.32
C HIS A 420 4.94 -2.76 0.60
N PRO A 421 6.02 -2.40 -0.14
CA PRO A 421 7.35 -2.89 0.17
C PRO A 421 7.82 -2.36 1.52
N LEU A 422 8.32 -3.26 2.37
CA LEU A 422 8.77 -2.95 3.73
C LEU A 422 10.14 -3.58 4.01
N GLY A 423 10.87 -2.98 4.95
CA GLY A 423 12.16 -3.48 5.40
C GLY A 423 13.35 -2.94 4.62
N GLY A 424 14.55 -3.39 5.00
CA GLY A 424 15.82 -2.87 4.49
C GLY A 424 16.60 -2.01 5.49
N CYS A 425 15.97 -1.39 6.49
CA CYS A 425 16.65 -0.64 7.57
C CYS A 425 15.96 -0.86 8.92
N VAL A 426 15.67 -2.11 9.26
CA VAL A 426 14.82 -2.47 10.40
C VAL A 426 15.29 -1.90 11.75
N LEU A 427 14.33 -1.37 12.52
CA LEU A 427 14.54 -0.84 13.88
C LEU A 427 15.19 -1.86 14.81
N GLY A 428 16.07 -1.38 15.68
CA GLY A 428 16.83 -2.21 16.61
C GLY A 428 17.92 -3.08 15.96
N LYS A 429 17.90 -3.25 14.62
CA LYS A 429 18.91 -4.00 13.85
C LYS A 429 19.84 -3.06 13.08
N ALA A 430 19.39 -2.56 11.92
CA ALA A 430 20.15 -1.62 11.10
C ALA A 430 20.24 -0.24 11.76
N CYS A 431 19.19 0.12 12.51
CA CYS A 431 19.07 1.36 13.25
C CYS A 431 18.98 1.11 14.76
N ASN A 432 18.99 2.17 15.57
CA ASN A 432 18.44 2.11 16.93
C ASN A 432 16.90 1.99 16.90
N ASN A 433 16.22 2.17 18.03
CA ASN A 433 14.76 2.05 18.11
C ASN A 433 14.00 3.26 17.54
N TYR A 434 14.71 4.30 17.11
CA TYR A 434 14.15 5.57 16.64
C TYR A 434 14.67 5.96 15.25
N GLY A 435 15.25 5.02 14.50
CA GLY A 435 15.69 5.24 13.12
C GLY A 435 17.11 5.80 12.94
N ALA A 436 17.89 6.03 14.00
CA ALA A 436 19.29 6.44 13.86
C ALA A 436 20.16 5.28 13.38
N LEU A 437 20.87 5.47 12.26
CA LEU A 437 21.61 4.41 11.57
C LEU A 437 22.81 3.94 12.38
N LYS A 438 23.10 2.64 12.35
CA LYS A 438 24.26 2.06 13.03
C LYS A 438 25.38 1.74 12.05
N ASP A 439 26.61 1.90 12.51
CA ASP A 439 27.80 1.43 11.83
C ASP A 439 27.99 -0.10 12.00
N VAL A 440 29.04 -0.63 11.36
CA VAL A 440 29.39 -2.06 11.43
C VAL A 440 29.70 -2.55 12.86
N LYS A 441 30.03 -1.65 13.79
CA LYS A 441 30.29 -1.95 15.20
C LYS A 441 29.04 -1.80 16.08
N GLY A 442 27.92 -1.39 15.50
CA GLY A 442 26.65 -1.16 16.20
C GLY A 442 26.52 0.21 16.85
N ALA A 443 27.49 1.11 16.67
CA ALA A 443 27.41 2.48 17.18
C ALA A 443 26.54 3.34 16.26
N VAL A 444 25.79 4.29 16.84
CA VAL A 444 24.97 5.22 16.04
C VAL A 444 25.87 6.16 15.24
N ILE A 445 25.56 6.34 13.97
CA ILE A 445 26.18 7.30 13.07
C ILE A 445 25.49 8.66 13.30
N PRO A 446 26.19 9.66 13.86
CA PRO A 446 25.54 10.91 14.24
C PRO A 446 25.01 11.65 13.01
N GLY A 447 23.76 12.12 13.07
CA GLY A 447 23.17 12.91 11.99
C GLY A 447 22.68 12.12 10.79
N LEU A 448 22.71 10.77 10.81
CA LEU A 448 22.15 9.94 9.74
C LEU A 448 20.99 9.09 10.28
N TYR A 449 19.79 9.35 9.76
CA TYR A 449 18.55 8.73 10.22
C TYR A 449 17.77 8.12 9.06
N VAL A 450 16.90 7.17 9.36
CA VAL A 450 15.91 6.59 8.44
C VAL A 450 14.53 6.73 9.06
N VAL A 451 13.57 7.26 8.29
CA VAL A 451 12.18 7.44 8.68
C VAL A 451 11.28 7.16 7.48
N ASP A 452 11.03 5.87 7.22
CA ASP A 452 10.11 5.37 6.20
C ASP A 452 9.74 3.89 6.45
N GLY A 453 9.05 3.24 5.49
CA GLY A 453 8.66 1.83 5.59
C GLY A 453 9.80 0.83 5.65
N SER A 454 11.06 1.23 5.38
CA SER A 454 12.22 0.34 5.54
C SER A 454 12.51 -0.04 7.00
N LEU A 455 11.95 0.72 7.95
CA LEU A 455 12.07 0.47 9.39
C LEU A 455 11.27 -0.76 9.87
N ILE A 456 10.25 -1.17 9.10
CA ILE A 456 9.33 -2.26 9.46
C ILE A 456 9.82 -3.57 8.85
N PRO A 457 9.91 -4.69 9.60
CA PRO A 457 10.45 -5.95 9.09
C PRO A 457 9.46 -6.69 8.19
N GLY A 458 9.42 -6.30 6.92
CA GLY A 458 8.82 -7.04 5.80
C GLY A 458 7.29 -7.14 5.76
N SER A 459 6.58 -7.03 6.88
CA SER A 459 5.12 -7.02 6.94
C SER A 459 4.58 -6.18 8.10
N THR A 460 3.38 -5.64 7.90
CA THR A 460 2.56 -4.98 8.91
C THR A 460 1.46 -5.90 9.46
N GLY A 461 1.50 -7.20 9.14
CA GLY A 461 0.52 -8.17 9.64
C GLY A 461 -0.88 -7.93 9.09
N ALA A 462 -0.98 -7.62 7.79
CA ALA A 462 -2.21 -7.28 7.09
C ALA A 462 -3.00 -6.08 7.67
N CYS A 463 -2.35 -5.25 8.48
CA CYS A 463 -2.81 -3.91 8.84
C CYS A 463 -2.55 -2.93 7.70
N THR A 464 -3.17 -1.75 7.74
CA THR A 464 -2.93 -0.68 6.76
C THR A 464 -1.48 -0.21 6.83
N PRO A 465 -0.65 -0.41 5.77
CA PRO A 465 0.77 -0.11 5.87
C PRO A 465 1.05 1.39 6.00
N ALA A 466 0.29 2.23 5.30
CA ALA A 466 0.44 3.68 5.36
C ALA A 466 0.29 4.23 6.80
N TRP A 467 -0.70 3.76 7.56
CA TRP A 467 -0.90 4.18 8.96
C TRP A 467 0.17 3.64 9.88
N THR A 468 0.63 2.41 9.65
CA THR A 468 1.71 1.83 10.45
C THR A 468 3.02 2.60 10.22
N ILE A 469 3.34 2.93 8.96
CA ILE A 469 4.50 3.76 8.61
C ILE A 469 4.38 5.15 9.23
N ALA A 470 3.21 5.79 9.15
CA ALA A 470 2.98 7.10 9.76
C ALA A 470 3.19 7.07 11.29
N ALA A 471 2.62 6.06 11.97
CA ALA A 471 2.79 5.91 13.42
C ALA A 471 4.26 5.67 13.82
N VAL A 472 4.98 4.83 13.07
CA VAL A 472 6.42 4.61 13.28
C VAL A 472 7.21 5.88 13.02
N ALA A 473 6.87 6.63 11.96
CA ALA A 473 7.54 7.89 11.64
C ALA A 473 7.33 8.93 12.74
N GLU A 474 6.11 9.10 13.26
CA GLU A 474 5.84 9.98 14.39
C GLU A 474 6.60 9.57 15.65
N HIS A 475 6.63 8.27 15.95
CA HIS A 475 7.39 7.73 17.08
C HIS A 475 8.88 8.05 16.97
N CYS A 476 9.48 7.87 15.78
CA CYS A 476 10.90 8.18 15.55
C CYS A 476 11.16 9.69 15.66
N MET A 477 10.31 10.52 15.04
CA MET A 477 10.50 11.97 15.01
C MET A 477 10.31 12.63 16.38
N ALA A 478 9.51 12.05 17.28
CA ALA A 478 9.39 12.51 18.66
C ALA A 478 10.74 12.49 19.41
N GLU A 479 11.61 11.53 19.09
CA GLU A 479 12.94 11.39 19.70
C GLU A 479 14.04 12.08 18.88
N ILE A 480 14.00 12.01 17.54
CA ILE A 480 15.02 12.61 16.67
C ILE A 480 14.96 14.15 16.70
N ALA A 481 13.77 14.75 16.65
CA ALA A 481 13.65 16.20 16.50
C ALA A 481 14.29 17.01 17.65
N PRO A 482 14.15 16.62 18.93
CA PRO A 482 14.89 17.25 20.03
C PRO A 482 16.41 17.17 19.88
N GLU A 483 16.95 16.03 19.44
CA GLU A 483 18.39 15.84 19.22
C GLU A 483 18.93 16.81 18.16
N ILE A 484 18.23 16.90 17.02
CA ILE A 484 18.58 17.81 15.93
C ILE A 484 18.53 19.26 16.42
N LYS A 485 17.49 19.63 17.17
CA LYS A 485 17.32 20.99 17.68
C LYS A 485 18.42 21.40 18.66
N GLN A 486 18.85 20.50 19.56
CA GLN A 486 19.94 20.78 20.51
C GLN A 486 21.25 21.10 19.79
N LYS A 487 21.57 20.36 18.72
CA LYS A 487 22.77 20.63 17.91
C LYS A 487 22.72 22.01 17.25
N ILE A 488 21.56 22.45 16.76
CA ILE A 488 21.39 23.79 16.18
C ILE A 488 21.62 24.88 17.24
N THR A 489 21.13 24.68 18.47
CA THR A 489 21.26 25.68 19.53
C THR A 489 22.66 25.81 20.12
N CYS A 490 23.48 24.76 20.06
CA CYS A 490 24.86 24.78 20.55
C CYS A 490 25.88 25.31 19.54
N SER A 491 25.50 25.46 18.27
CA SER A 491 26.36 25.92 17.16
C SER A 491 26.20 27.41 16.83
N ASN A 492 25.32 28.12 17.53
CA ASN A 492 25.18 29.60 17.54
C ASN A 492 25.82 30.16 18.80
#